data_AF-A0A0M8PVR3-F1
#
_entry.id   AF-A0A0M8PVR3-F1
#
_cell.length_a   1.000
_cell.length_b   1.000
_cell.length_c   1.000
_cell.angle_alpha   90.00
_cell.angle_beta   90.00
_cell.angle_gamma   90.00
#
_symmetry.space_group_name_H-M   'P 1'
#
loop_
_entity.id
_entity.type
_entity.pdbx_description
1 polymer ?
#
loop_
_entity_poly.entity_id
_entity_poly.type
_entity_poly.pdbx_seq_one_letter_code
_entity_poly.pdbx_strand_id
1 'polypeptide(L)' 'MEIQYSTAYFEKLDSLEILYAGQAALKDALPTHNVSKSYLERFEQIEAAITKLNKEIRILELNIIQSVK' A
#
# COMPACT_ATOMS: atom_id res chain seq x y z
N MET A 1 -21.42 12.05 -5.80
CA MET A 1 -20.47 11.84 -4.67
C MET A 1 -19.99 10.40 -4.60
N GLU A 2 -20.87 9.38 -4.66
CA GLU A 2 -20.47 7.95 -4.62
C GLU A 2 -19.43 7.54 -5.68
N ILE A 3 -19.56 8.01 -6.91
CA ILE A 3 -18.61 7.68 -8.00
C ILE A 3 -17.19 8.16 -7.68
N GLN A 4 -17.03 9.33 -7.06
CA GLN A 4 -15.71 9.87 -6.69
C GLN A 4 -15.05 9.07 -5.57
N TYR A 5 -15.83 8.59 -4.59
CA TYR A 5 -15.33 7.70 -3.54
C TYR A 5 -14.90 6.34 -4.11
N SER A 6 -15.65 5.81 -5.09
CA SER A 6 -15.28 4.58 -5.77
C SER A 6 -13.99 4.71 -6.57
N THR A 7 -13.79 5.80 -7.33
CA THR A 7 -12.54 6.03 -8.09
C THR A 7 -11.34 6.15 -7.16
N ALA A 8 -11.43 6.99 -6.12
CA ALA A 8 -10.34 7.17 -5.17
C ALA A 8 -10.01 5.88 -4.38
N TYR A 9 -11.00 5.01 -4.15
CA TYR A 9 -10.80 3.71 -3.54
C TYR A 9 -9.97 2.78 -4.43
N PHE A 10 -10.33 2.66 -5.71
CA PHE A 10 -9.60 1.81 -6.66
C PHE A 10 -8.17 2.32 -6.92
N GLU A 11 -7.98 3.63 -7.09
CA GLU A 11 -6.64 4.21 -7.24
C GLU A 11 -5.70 3.89 -6.06
N LYS A 12 -6.25 3.83 -4.85
CA LYS A 12 -5.49 3.44 -3.65
C LYS A 12 -5.22 1.94 -3.61
N LEU A 13 -6.12 1.09 -4.08
CA LEU A 13 -5.87 -0.34 -4.23
C LEU A 13 -4.76 -0.62 -5.25
N ASP A 14 -4.79 0.05 -6.40
CA ASP A 14 -3.73 -0.08 -7.41
C ASP A 14 -2.37 0.35 -6.86
N SER A 15 -2.34 1.46 -6.11
CA SER A 15 -1.13 1.94 -5.43
C SER A 15 -0.62 0.94 -4.39
N LEU A 16 -1.53 0.24 -3.70
CA LEU A 16 -1.19 -0.77 -2.69
C LEU A 16 -0.59 -2.02 -3.35
N GLU A 17 -1.15 -2.44 -4.48
CA GLU A 17 -0.61 -3.54 -5.29
C GLU A 17 0.84 -3.27 -5.73
N ILE A 18 1.11 -2.06 -6.24
CA ILE A 18 2.45 -1.64 -6.65
C ILE A 18 3.44 -1.70 -5.48
N LEU A 19 3.03 -1.28 -4.29
CA LEU A 19 3.89 -1.33 -3.10
C LEU A 19 4.22 -2.76 -2.69
N TYR A 20 3.25 -3.68 -2.68
CA TYR A 20 3.50 -5.09 -2.40
C TYR A 20 4.38 -5.74 -3.47
N ALA A 21 4.17 -5.42 -4.75
CA ALA A 21 5.04 -5.90 -5.83
C ALA A 21 6.47 -5.39 -5.65
N GLY A 22 6.65 -4.11 -5.30
CA GLY A 22 7.96 -3.52 -4.99
C GLY A 22 8.63 -4.18 -3.79
N GLN A 23 7.87 -4.50 -2.74
CA GLN A 23 8.37 -5.20 -1.57
C GLN A 23 8.82 -6.63 -1.90
N ALA A 24 8.03 -7.36 -2.70
CA ALA A 24 8.37 -8.71 -3.14
C ALA A 24 9.62 -8.70 -4.02
N ALA A 25 9.70 -7.78 -4.99
CA ALA A 25 10.87 -7.63 -5.85
C ALA A 25 12.14 -7.29 -5.06
N LEU A 26 12.03 -6.44 -4.03
CA LEU A 26 13.13 -6.19 -3.12
C LEU A 26 13.56 -7.48 -2.39
N LYS A 27 12.59 -8.24 -1.88
CA LYS A 27 12.85 -9.48 -1.15
C LYS A 27 13.52 -10.54 -2.03
N ASP A 28 13.14 -10.62 -3.30
CA ASP A 28 13.70 -11.56 -4.27
C ASP A 28 15.10 -11.13 -4.76
N ALA A 29 15.37 -9.83 -4.78
CA ALA A 29 16.68 -9.27 -5.16
C ALA A 29 17.76 -9.43 -4.07
N LEU A 30 17.42 -9.95 -2.89
CA LEU A 30 18.37 -10.17 -1.79
C LEU A 30 19.27 -11.39 -2.04
N PRO A 31 20.60 -11.22 -2.13
CA PRO A 31 21.50 -12.33 -1.90
C PRO A 31 21.39 -12.70 -0.42
N THR A 32 21.20 -13.99 -0.14
CA THR A 32 20.91 -14.61 1.15
C THR A 32 21.91 -14.31 2.29
N HIS A 33 22.91 -13.46 2.09
CA HIS A 33 24.02 -13.25 3.02
C HIS A 33 24.43 -11.80 3.32
N ASN A 34 23.83 -10.76 2.74
CA ASN A 34 24.17 -9.37 3.11
C ASN A 34 23.04 -8.37 2.85
N VAL A 35 22.20 -8.13 3.85
CA VAL A 35 21.20 -7.05 3.82
C VAL A 35 21.94 -5.73 4.03
N SER A 36 22.06 -4.92 2.98
CA SER A 36 22.65 -3.58 3.11
C SER A 36 21.74 -2.67 3.94
N LYS A 37 22.29 -1.74 4.72
CA LYS A 37 21.51 -0.77 5.50
C LYS A 37 20.51 0.01 4.63
N SER A 38 20.91 0.37 3.41
CA SER A 38 20.05 1.04 2.44
C SER A 38 18.85 0.19 2.00
N TYR A 39 19.01 -1.13 1.95
CA TYR A 39 17.90 -2.03 1.65
C TYR A 39 16.89 -2.06 2.79
N LEU A 40 17.36 -2.17 4.03
CA LEU A 40 16.49 -2.17 5.22
C LEU A 40 15.67 -0.87 5.27
N GLU A 41 16.32 0.27 5.05
CA GLU A 41 15.65 1.57 5.00
C GLU A 41 14.58 1.64 3.90
N ARG A 42 14.85 1.09 2.70
CA ARG A 42 13.84 1.01 1.62
C ARG A 42 12.68 0.09 1.95
N PHE A 43 12.95 -1.04 2.59
CA PHE A 43 11.92 -1.98 3.01
C PHE A 43 11.01 -1.36 4.08
N GLU A 44 11.59 -0.68 5.08
CA GLU A 44 10.86 0.05 6.12
C GLU A 44 10.02 1.19 5.53
N GLN A 45 10.53 1.90 4.52
CA GLN A 45 9.77 2.95 3.81
C GLN A 45 8.54 2.38 3.09
N ILE A 46 8.68 1.22 2.43
CA ILE A 46 7.56 0.56 1.75
C ILE A 46 6.54 0.05 2.77
N GLU A 47 6.97 -0.56 3.87
CA GLU A 47 6.08 -0.99 4.97
C GLU A 47 5.30 0.18 5.57
N ALA A 48 5.96 1.33 5.79
CA ALA A 48 5.30 2.53 6.27
C ALA A 48 4.27 3.07 5.27
N ALA A 49 4.60 3.04 3.97
CA ALA A 49 3.68 3.44 2.90
C ALA A 49 2.45 2.52 2.82
N ILE A 50 2.65 1.20 2.88
CA ILE A 50 1.58 0.19 2.92
C ILE A 50 0.66 0.43 4.12
N THR A 51 1.24 0.61 5.31
CA THR A 51 0.48 0.85 6.54
C THR A 51 -0.37 2.11 6.46
N LYS A 52 0.19 3.20 5.90
CA LYS A 52 -0.54 4.45 5.70
C LYS A 52 -1.69 4.25 4.71
N LEU A 53 -1.42 3.62 3.57
CA LEU A 53 -2.39 3.43 2.50
C LEU A 53 -3.56 2.54 2.94
N ASN A 54 -3.29 1.47 3.70
CA ASN A 54 -4.33 0.61 4.30
C ASN A 54 -5.27 1.40 5.22
N LYS A 55 -4.76 2.34 6.02
CA LYS A 55 -5.61 3.21 6.87
C LYS A 55 -6.51 4.11 6.03
N GLU A 56 -5.97 4.69 4.96
CA GLU A 56 -6.74 5.55 4.06
C GLU A 56 -7.84 4.78 3.32
N ILE A 57 -7.52 3.58 2.82
CA ILE A 57 -8.48 2.65 2.21
C ILE A 57 -9.59 2.33 3.20
N ARG A 58 -9.25 2.02 4.46
CA ARG A 58 -10.25 1.71 5.49
C ARG A 58 -11.23 2.85 5.76
N ILE A 59 -10.74 4.10 5.73
CA ILE A 59 -11.60 5.29 5.87
C ILE A 59 -12.55 5.41 4.67
N LEU A 60 -12.06 5.17 3.46
CA LEU A 60 -12.90 5.17 2.26
C LEU A 60 -13.97 4.08 2.30
N GLU A 61 -13.62 2.86 2.72
CA GLU A 61 -14.57 1.76 2.90
C GLU A 61 -15.70 2.12 3.87
N LEU A 62 -15.34 2.72 5.01
CA LEU A 62 -16.33 3.18 6.00
C LEU A 62 -17.27 4.23 5.40
N ASN A 63 -16.72 5.22 4.68
CA ASN A 63 -17.51 6.26 4.04
C ASN A 63 -18.45 5.68 2.96
N ILE A 64 -17.98 4.73 2.15
CA ILE A 64 -18.82 4.04 1.15
C ILE A 64 -19.95 3.28 1.83
N ILE A 65 -19.66 2.48 2.86
CA ILE A 65 -20.67 1.70 3.60
C ILE A 65 -21.71 2.62 4.25
N GLN A 66 -21.28 3.75 4.82
CA GLN A 66 -22.17 4.72 5.44
C GLN A 66 -23.03 5.48 4.42
N SER A 67 -22.53 5.69 3.20
CA SER A 67 -23.27 6.39 2.14
C SER A 67 -24.34 5.52 1.48
N VAL A 68 -24.17 4.20 1.52
CA VAL A 68 -25.11 3.22 0.94
C VAL A 68 -26.23 2.84 1.92
N LYS A 69 -26.15 3.25 3.19
CA LYS A 69 -27.19 3.07 4.21
C LYS A 69 -28.20 4.20 4.22
#